data_AF-A0A7D4CII5-F1
#
_entry.id   AF-A0A7D4CII5-F1
#
_cell.length_a   1.000
_cell.length_b   1.000
_cell.length_c   1.000
_cell.angle_alpha   90.00
_cell.angle_beta   90.00
_cell.angle_gamma   90.00
#
_symmetry.space_group_name_H-M   'P 1'
#
loop_
_entity.id
_entity.type
_entity.pdbx_description
1 polymer ?
#
loop_
_entity_poly.entity_id
_entity_poly.type
_entity_poly.pdbx_seq_one_letter_code
_entity_poly.pdbx_strand_id
1 'polypeptide(L)' 'MQKMDILKLGKSYNMVNSYLQNRQQPRLEVLMRIAKIFDIDVKELIVSNKEKKK' A
#
# COMPACT_ATOMS: atom_id res chain seq x y z
N MET A 1 -7.18 1.70 -8.25
CA MET A 1 -5.71 1.57 -8.44
C MET A 1 -5.36 0.41 -9.39
N GLN A 2 -6.02 0.29 -10.54
CA GLN A 2 -5.98 -0.96 -11.34
C GLN A 2 -4.89 -0.99 -12.43
N LYS A 3 -4.14 0.10 -12.69
CA LYS A 3 -3.05 0.08 -13.71
C LYS A 3 -1.85 1.02 -13.49
N MET A 4 -1.80 1.88 -12.46
CA MET A 4 -0.90 3.06 -12.50
C MET A 4 0.47 2.94 -11.80
N ASP A 5 0.74 1.97 -10.92
CA ASP A 5 1.85 2.15 -9.94
C ASP A 5 2.89 1.03 -9.84
N ILE A 6 2.84 0.04 -10.73
CA ILE A 6 3.82 -1.06 -10.76
C ILE A 6 5.23 -0.54 -11.08
N LEU A 7 5.33 0.39 -12.04
CA LEU A 7 6.61 0.99 -12.42
C LEU A 7 7.22 1.85 -11.30
N LYS A 8 6.39 2.65 -10.60
CA LYS A 8 6.85 3.57 -9.56
C LYS A 8 7.39 2.83 -8.33
N LEU A 9 6.80 1.68 -8.01
CA LEU A 9 7.23 0.85 -6.89
C LEU A 9 8.44 -0.04 -7.20
N GLY A 10 8.77 -0.22 -8.48
CA GLY A 10 9.86 -1.12 -8.90
C GLY A 10 9.67 -2.55 -8.40
N LYS A 11 8.42 -2.97 -8.23
CA LYS A 11 8.05 -4.32 -7.77
C LYS A 11 7.44 -5.11 -8.92
N SER A 12 7.58 -6.43 -8.89
CA SER A 12 6.94 -7.29 -9.88
C SER A 12 5.41 -7.19 -9.78
N TYR A 13 4.74 -7.39 -10.92
CA TYR A 13 3.28 -7.44 -10.99
C TYR A 13 2.69 -8.40 -9.96
N ASN A 14 3.29 -9.59 -9.79
CA ASN A 14 2.84 -10.60 -8.85
C ASN A 14 2.86 -10.12 -7.39
N MET A 15 3.88 -9.34 -7.02
CA MET A 15 3.99 -8.78 -5.66
C MET A 15 2.88 -7.74 -5.41
N VAL A 16 2.69 -6.81 -6.36
CA VAL A 16 1.63 -5.80 -6.26
C VAL A 16 0.26 -6.45 -6.23
N ASN A 17 0.02 -7.47 -7.07
CA ASN A 17 -1.24 -8.21 -7.10
C ASN A 17 -1.52 -8.95 -5.78
N SER A 18 -0.49 -9.49 -5.11
CA SER A 18 -0.66 -10.09 -3.78
C SER A 18 -1.05 -9.08 -2.70
N TYR A 19 -0.58 -7.83 -2.80
CA TYR A 19 -1.03 -6.75 -1.92
C TYR A 19 -2.49 -6.37 -2.17
N LEU A 20 -2.88 -6.23 -3.44
CA LEU A 20 -4.25 -5.89 -3.83
C LEU A 20 -5.27 -6.96 -3.41
N GLN A 21 -4.89 -8.23 -3.49
CA GLN A 21 -5.73 -9.35 -3.07
C GLN A 21 -5.67 -9.62 -1.57
N ASN A 22 -4.98 -8.78 -0.79
CA ASN A 22 -4.75 -8.95 0.64
C ASN A 22 -4.13 -10.31 1.03
N ARG A 23 -3.51 -11.03 0.06
CA ARG A 23 -2.81 -12.30 0.33
C ARG A 23 -1.51 -12.08 1.09
N GLN A 24 -0.91 -10.91 0.93
CA GLN A 24 0.27 -10.48 1.64
C GLN A 24 0.14 -8.99 1.93
N GLN A 25 0.51 -8.57 3.13
CA GLN A 25 0.62 -7.14 3.44
C GLN A 25 2.05 -6.64 3.13
N PRO A 26 2.20 -5.43 2.58
CA PRO A 26 3.52 -4.79 2.43
C PRO A 26 4.15 -4.52 3.81
N ARG A 27 5.48 -4.58 3.87
CA ARG A 27 6.23 -4.14 5.06
C ARG A 27 6.14 -2.62 5.22
N LEU A 28 6.39 -2.13 6.43
CA LEU A 28 6.35 -0.68 6.73
C LEU A 28 7.25 0.14 5.80
N GLU A 29 8.45 -0.34 5.48
CA GLU A 29 9.36 0.31 4.52
C GLU A 29 8.72 0.51 3.14
N VAL A 30 7.97 -0.49 2.66
CA VAL A 30 7.26 -0.42 1.39
C VAL A 30 6.11 0.57 1.47
N LEU A 31 5.36 0.57 2.57
CA LEU A 31 4.30 1.56 2.82
C LEU A 31 4.86 2.99 2.85
N MET A 32 6.00 3.22 3.51
CA MET A 32 6.68 4.52 3.54
C MET A 32 7.12 4.95 2.13
N ARG A 33 7.62 4.02 1.31
CA ARG A 33 7.98 4.31 -0.08
C ARG A 33 6.75 4.64 -0.93
N ILE A 34 5.64 3.92 -0.74
CA ILE A 34 4.35 4.23 -1.39
C ILE A 34 3.93 5.65 -0.99
N ALA A 35 3.87 5.95 0.31
CA ALA A 35 3.51 7.26 0.84
C ALA A 35 4.33 8.40 0.21
N LYS A 36 5.66 8.21 0.11
CA LYS A 36 6.57 9.17 -0.54
C LYS A 36 6.34 9.34 -2.05
N ILE A 37 5.99 8.26 -2.76
CA ILE A 37 5.72 8.30 -4.22
C ILE A 37 4.42 9.07 -4.51
N PHE A 38 3.43 8.94 -3.63
CA PHE A 38 2.12 9.57 -3.78
C PHE A 38 2.00 10.90 -3.04
N ASP A 39 3.03 11.32 -2.30
CA ASP A 39 3.05 12.51 -1.46
C ASP A 39 1.87 12.58 -0.47
N ILE A 40 1.65 11.48 0.24
CA ILE A 40 0.60 11.33 1.27
C ILE A 40 1.20 10.87 2.60
N ASP A 41 0.47 11.05 3.71
CA ASP A 41 0.85 10.46 4.99
C ASP A 41 0.68 8.92 4.93
N VAL A 42 1.65 8.17 5.45
CA VAL A 42 1.59 6.70 5.55
C VAL A 42 0.35 6.21 6.31
N LYS A 43 -0.21 7.02 7.22
CA LYS A 43 -1.46 6.71 7.94
C LYS A 43 -2.66 6.60 7.01
N GLU A 44 -2.67 7.30 5.88
CA GLU A 44 -3.71 7.19 4.86
C GLU A 44 -3.71 5.80 4.19
N LEU A 45 -2.60 5.06 4.27
CA LEU A 45 -2.48 3.70 3.75
C LEU A 45 -2.87 2.62 4.76
N ILE A 46 -3.13 2.96 6.02
CA ILE A 46 -3.36 2.01 7.12
C ILE A 46 -4.74 2.26 7.73
N VAL A 47 -5.58 1.22 7.71
CA VAL A 47 -6.88 1.26 8.38
C VAL A 47 -6.74 0.74 9.81
N SER A 48 -7.29 1.48 10.77
CA SER A 48 -7.36 1.03 12.17
C SER A 48 -8.14 -0.29 12.27
N ASN A 49 -7.57 -1.25 12.99
CA ASN A 49 -8.27 -2.51 13.32
C ASN A 49 -9.34 -2.34 14.40
N LYS A 50 -9.37 -1.18 15.07
CA LYS A 50 -10.42 -0.81 16.01
C LYS A 50 -11.51 -0.06 15.28
N GLU A 51 -12.75 -0.51 15.48
CA GLU A 51 -13.92 0.27 15.08
C GLU A 51 -13.85 1.65 15.74
N LYS A 52 -14.05 2.71 14.94
CA LYS A 52 -14.27 4.03 15.49
C LYS A 52 -15.57 3.98 16.28
N LYS A 53 -15.48 3.94 17.62
CA LYS A 53 -16.63 4.22 18.46
C LYS A 53 -17.11 5.64 18.08
N LYS A 54 -18.32 5.70 17.52
CA LYS A 54 -19.02 6.95 17.23
C LYS A 54 -19.39 7.64 18.54
#